data_AF-A0A3M1SB24-F1
#
_entry.id   AF-A0A3M1SB24-F1
#
_cell.length_a   1.000
_cell.length_b   1.000
_cell.length_c   1.000
_cell.angle_alpha   90.00
_cell.angle_beta   90.00
_cell.angle_gamma   90.00
#
_symmetry.space_group_name_H-M   'P 1'
#
loop_
_entity.id
_entity.type
_entity.pdbx_description
1 polymer ?
#
loop_
_entity_poly.entity_id
_entity_poly.type
_entity_poly.pdbx_seq_one_letter_code
_entity_poly.pdbx_strand_id
1 'polypeptide(L)'
;LEKKGFKELIKEAEEGIRLLSDHKPLRFRLAKIEVLVGSVKINLPPMLISIYALFAEEKIKYCREKKRDLCLECNECYLKVADLSDRKTLQRIKSFYASLYGEESMRLYDERWNLYYKKGGLPQDTIRQYISKINRAIREYVSDYELYEIRGVRQYGATRYGLKVDKTRIEMI
;
A
#
# COMPACT_ATOMS: atom_id res chain seq x y z
N LEU A 1 -36.49 8.98 14.62
CA LEU A 1 -35.44 9.36 13.64
C LEU A 1 -35.17 10.84 13.83
N GLU A 2 -34.23 11.19 14.72
CA GLU A 2 -33.86 12.59 14.97
C GLU A 2 -33.18 13.17 13.72
N LYS A 3 -33.74 14.27 13.20
CA LYS A 3 -33.13 15.05 12.13
C LYS A 3 -31.93 15.79 12.74
N LYS A 4 -30.71 15.39 12.40
CA LYS A 4 -29.48 16.13 12.72
C LYS A 4 -29.65 17.60 12.31
N GLY A 5 -29.22 18.52 13.17
CA GLY A 5 -29.33 19.95 12.90
C GLY A 5 -28.42 20.37 11.75
N PHE A 6 -28.84 21.32 10.93
CA PHE A 6 -28.05 21.85 9.81
C PHE A 6 -26.62 22.29 10.21
N LYS A 7 -26.44 22.78 11.44
CA LYS A 7 -25.11 23.10 12.02
C LYS A 7 -24.23 21.88 12.26
N GLU A 8 -24.79 20.73 12.66
CA GLU A 8 -24.03 19.50 12.85
C GLU A 8 -23.59 18.92 11.51
N LEU A 9 -24.44 19.01 10.49
CA LEU A 9 -24.08 18.61 9.12
C LEU A 9 -22.96 19.49 8.55
N ILE A 10 -22.99 20.80 8.81
CA ILE A 10 -21.91 21.71 8.41
C ILE A 10 -20.61 21.37 9.14
N LYS A 11 -20.68 21.11 10.45
CA LYS A 11 -19.49 20.77 11.24
C LYS A 11 -18.86 19.43 10.82
N GLU A 12 -19.67 18.41 10.55
CA GLU A 12 -19.20 17.14 9.98
C GLU A 12 -18.59 17.33 8.59
N ALA A 13 -19.16 18.21 7.76
CA ALA A 13 -18.61 18.54 6.45
C ALA A 13 -17.28 19.30 6.55
N GLU A 14 -17.16 20.26 7.46
CA GLU A 14 -15.94 21.03 7.71
C GLU A 14 -14.81 20.17 8.31
N GLU A 15 -15.13 19.26 9.24
CA GLU A 15 -14.19 18.27 9.76
C GLU A 15 -13.74 17.28 8.66
N GLY A 16 -14.67 16.85 7.80
CA GLY A 16 -14.36 16.07 6.60
C GLY A 16 -13.43 16.81 5.64
N ILE A 17 -13.67 18.09 5.37
CA ILE A 17 -12.83 18.93 4.48
C ILE A 17 -11.44 19.16 5.07
N ARG A 18 -11.31 19.35 6.39
CA ARG A 18 -10.01 19.47 7.06
C ARG A 18 -9.20 18.19 6.97
N LEU A 19 -9.79 17.05 7.28
CA LEU A 19 -9.15 15.73 7.12
C LEU A 19 -8.72 15.48 5.67
N LEU A 20 -9.54 15.92 4.70
CA LEU A 20 -9.19 15.83 3.28
C LEU A 20 -8.02 16.74 2.87
N SER A 21 -7.81 17.86 3.57
CA SER A 21 -6.82 18.88 3.19
C SER A 21 -5.40 18.55 3.70
N ASP A 22 -5.27 17.83 4.82
CA ASP A 22 -3.96 17.46 5.39
C ASP A 22 -3.42 16.11 4.88
N HIS A 23 -4.26 15.30 4.21
CA HIS A 23 -3.84 14.02 3.63
C HIS A 23 -2.99 14.24 2.37
N LYS A 24 -1.67 14.29 2.56
CA LYS A 24 -0.69 14.40 1.48
C LYS A 24 -0.77 13.19 0.54
N PRO A 25 -0.57 13.38 -0.78
CA PRO A 25 -0.61 12.28 -1.73
C PRO A 25 0.58 11.33 -1.55
N LEU A 26 0.32 10.03 -1.63
CA LEU A 26 1.32 8.97 -1.69
C LEU A 26 1.67 8.70 -3.15
N ARG A 27 2.91 9.00 -3.54
CA ARG A 27 3.38 8.86 -4.93
C ARG A 27 4.45 7.80 -5.05
N PHE A 28 4.25 6.89 -5.99
CA PHE A 28 5.26 5.93 -6.43
C PHE A 28 5.80 6.42 -7.77
N ARG A 29 7.09 6.80 -7.82
CA ARG A 29 7.78 7.16 -9.06
C ARG A 29 8.73 6.04 -9.41
N LEU A 30 8.23 4.99 -10.06
CA LEU A 30 8.99 3.74 -10.20
C LEU A 30 10.23 3.93 -11.07
N ALA A 31 10.12 4.66 -12.18
CA ALA A 31 11.25 4.97 -13.04
C ALA A 31 12.37 5.79 -12.35
N LYS A 32 12.06 6.44 -11.22
CA LYS A 32 13.03 7.19 -10.40
C LYS A 32 13.41 6.46 -9.12
N ILE A 33 12.84 5.28 -8.85
CA ILE A 33 13.03 4.51 -7.63
C ILE A 33 12.69 5.35 -6.39
N GLU A 34 11.55 6.04 -6.41
CA GLU A 34 11.12 6.91 -5.31
C GLU A 34 9.72 6.59 -4.80
N VAL A 35 9.56 6.73 -3.49
CA VAL A 35 8.26 6.79 -2.82
C VAL A 35 8.19 8.09 -2.04
N LEU A 36 7.12 8.86 -2.24
CA LEU A 36 6.95 10.18 -1.66
C LEU A 36 5.60 10.29 -0.94
N VAL A 37 5.58 10.97 0.21
CA VAL A 37 4.37 11.46 0.86
C VAL A 37 4.38 12.98 0.80
N GLY A 38 3.57 13.55 -0.09
CA GLY A 38 3.66 14.96 -0.45
C GLY A 38 5.01 15.27 -1.09
N SER A 39 5.86 16.02 -0.37
CA SER A 39 7.25 16.34 -0.75
C SER A 39 8.30 15.51 -0.01
N VAL A 40 7.89 14.68 0.96
CA VAL A 40 8.81 13.89 1.80
C VAL A 40 9.13 12.58 1.10
N LYS A 41 10.41 12.30 0.86
CA LYS A 41 10.88 11.03 0.29
C LYS A 41 11.05 9.98 1.40
N ILE A 42 10.45 8.82 1.22
CA ILE A 42 10.65 7.66 2.09
C ILE A 42 11.80 6.83 1.49
N ASN A 43 12.87 6.63 2.26
CA ASN A 43 13.99 5.82 1.81
C ASN A 43 13.68 4.33 1.97
N LEU A 44 13.47 3.63 0.84
CA LEU A 44 13.18 2.20 0.81
C LEU A 44 14.07 1.49 -0.22
N PRO A 45 14.61 0.30 0.11
CA PRO A 45 15.22 -0.54 -0.89
C PRO A 45 14.14 -1.03 -1.88
N PRO A 46 14.51 -1.26 -3.15
CA PRO A 46 13.58 -1.56 -4.25
C PRO A 46 12.62 -2.71 -3.98
N MET A 47 13.06 -3.79 -3.32
CA MET A 47 12.18 -4.90 -2.94
C MET A 47 11.01 -4.43 -2.05
N LEU A 48 11.27 -3.50 -1.13
CA LEU A 48 10.24 -2.93 -0.28
C LEU A 48 9.34 -1.94 -1.05
N ILE A 49 9.91 -1.18 -2.00
CA ILE A 49 9.11 -0.35 -2.91
C ILE A 49 8.15 -1.22 -3.72
N SER A 50 8.60 -2.33 -4.30
CA SER A 50 7.76 -3.25 -5.08
C SER A 50 6.60 -3.83 -4.27
N ILE A 51 6.85 -4.16 -3.00
CA ILE A 51 5.80 -4.65 -2.08
C ILE A 51 4.83 -3.53 -1.72
N TYR A 52 5.33 -2.33 -1.47
CA TYR A 52 4.47 -1.21 -1.14
C TYR A 52 3.59 -0.79 -2.34
N ALA A 53 4.18 -0.81 -3.54
CA ALA A 53 3.48 -0.59 -4.81
C ALA A 53 2.40 -1.65 -5.08
N LEU A 54 2.63 -2.92 -4.69
CA LEU A 54 1.60 -3.96 -4.76
C LEU A 54 0.34 -3.59 -3.95
N PHE A 55 0.50 -3.15 -2.70
CA PHE A 55 -0.63 -2.74 -1.87
C PHE A 55 -1.32 -1.49 -2.41
N ALA A 56 -0.53 -0.55 -2.97
CA ALA A 56 -1.07 0.62 -3.64
C ALA A 56 -1.93 0.23 -4.85
N GLU A 57 -1.39 -0.62 -5.74
CA GLU A 57 -2.09 -1.13 -6.91
C GLU A 57 -3.37 -1.89 -6.53
N GLU A 58 -3.31 -2.73 -5.50
CA GLU A 58 -4.48 -3.44 -4.98
C GLU A 58 -5.61 -2.48 -4.61
N LYS A 59 -5.26 -1.38 -3.95
CA LYS A 59 -6.21 -0.37 -3.52
C LYS A 59 -6.77 0.46 -4.68
N ILE A 60 -5.96 0.80 -5.68
CA ILE A 60 -6.41 1.65 -6.80
C ILE A 60 -7.11 0.86 -7.93
N LYS A 61 -6.66 -0.35 -8.25
CA LYS A 61 -7.15 -1.13 -9.41
C LYS A 61 -8.13 -2.23 -9.03
N TYR A 62 -7.94 -2.86 -7.87
CA TYR A 62 -8.63 -4.10 -7.50
C TYR A 62 -9.59 -3.95 -6.31
N CYS A 63 -9.75 -2.74 -5.77
CA CYS A 63 -10.73 -2.47 -4.73
C CYS A 63 -12.16 -2.78 -5.20
N ARG A 64 -12.88 -3.55 -4.38
CA ARG A 64 -14.28 -3.96 -4.64
C ARG A 64 -15.24 -2.77 -4.59
N GLU A 65 -14.92 -1.78 -3.75
CA GLU A 65 -15.69 -0.55 -3.57
C GLU A 65 -15.28 0.52 -4.59
N LYS A 66 -15.51 0.24 -5.88
CA LYS A 66 -15.08 1.14 -6.98
C LYS A 66 -15.76 2.51 -6.93
N LYS A 67 -17.06 2.57 -6.58
CA LYS A 67 -17.87 3.80 -6.58
C LYS A 67 -17.73 4.66 -5.33
N ARG A 68 -17.00 4.19 -4.32
CA ARG A 68 -16.76 4.92 -3.08
C ARG A 68 -15.51 5.78 -3.21
N ASP A 69 -15.60 7.09 -3.09
CA ASP A 69 -14.43 7.98 -3.27
C ASP A 69 -13.49 7.97 -2.07
N LEU A 70 -14.03 7.86 -0.85
CA LEU A 70 -13.27 7.84 0.40
C LEU A 70 -13.30 6.46 1.04
N CYS A 71 -12.13 5.89 1.30
CA CYS A 71 -11.97 4.60 1.92
C CYS A 71 -12.29 4.63 3.42
N LEU A 72 -11.87 5.67 4.14
CA LEU A 72 -12.01 5.77 5.60
C LEU A 72 -11.51 4.48 6.29
N GLU A 73 -12.32 3.81 7.12
CA GLU A 73 -11.98 2.55 7.79
C GLU A 73 -12.28 1.29 6.95
N CYS A 74 -12.56 1.42 5.65
CA CYS A 74 -12.81 0.28 4.77
C CYS A 74 -11.55 -0.55 4.53
N ASN A 75 -11.68 -1.87 4.66
CA ASN A 75 -10.60 -2.86 4.51
C ASN A 75 -10.92 -3.93 3.44
N GLU A 76 -11.92 -3.71 2.58
CA GLU A 76 -12.37 -4.70 1.59
C GLU A 76 -11.28 -5.10 0.58
N CYS A 77 -10.40 -4.17 0.24
CA CYS A 77 -9.24 -4.41 -0.65
C CYS A 77 -8.03 -5.05 0.05
N TYR A 78 -8.11 -5.36 1.35
CA TYR A 78 -6.97 -5.92 2.07
C TYR A 78 -6.75 -7.38 1.66
N LEU A 79 -5.50 -7.77 1.43
CA LEU A 79 -5.15 -9.11 0.99
C LEU A 79 -4.88 -10.03 2.17
N LYS A 80 -5.33 -11.28 2.12
CA LYS A 80 -4.93 -12.25 3.15
C LYS A 80 -3.44 -12.49 3.02
N VAL A 81 -2.76 -12.73 4.14
CA VAL A 81 -1.33 -13.05 4.12
C VAL A 81 -0.98 -14.27 3.26
N ALA A 82 -1.91 -15.24 3.15
CA ALA A 82 -1.74 -16.38 2.27
C ALA A 82 -1.77 -16.00 0.78
N ASP A 83 -2.65 -15.08 0.38
CA ASP A 83 -2.76 -14.58 -1.00
C ASP A 83 -1.51 -13.79 -1.39
N LEU A 84 -0.93 -13.04 -0.43
CA LEU A 84 0.33 -12.32 -0.62
C LEU A 84 1.52 -13.27 -0.86
N SER A 85 1.41 -14.51 -0.40
CA SER A 85 2.46 -15.53 -0.47
C SER A 85 2.40 -16.40 -1.71
N ASP A 86 1.46 -16.18 -2.63
CA ASP A 86 1.31 -17.02 -3.81
C ASP A 86 2.25 -16.62 -4.99
N ARG A 87 2.33 -17.49 -6.00
CA ARG A 87 3.14 -17.25 -7.20
C ARG A 87 2.62 -16.08 -8.02
N LYS A 88 1.31 -15.81 -8.02
CA LYS A 88 0.71 -14.73 -8.81
C LYS A 88 1.13 -13.37 -8.27
N THR A 89 1.09 -13.20 -6.95
CA THR A 89 1.58 -12.04 -6.24
C THR A 89 3.08 -11.89 -6.40
N LEU A 90 3.85 -12.98 -6.33
CA LEU A 90 5.29 -12.94 -6.61
C LEU A 90 5.60 -12.33 -7.99
N GLN A 91 4.85 -12.72 -9.03
CA GLN A 91 5.04 -12.17 -10.38
C GLN A 91 4.70 -10.68 -10.46
N ARG A 92 3.64 -10.23 -9.77
CA ARG A 92 3.33 -8.79 -9.67
C ARG A 92 4.46 -8.01 -9.00
N ILE A 93 5.00 -8.53 -7.89
CA ILE A 93 6.14 -7.91 -7.20
C ILE A 93 7.37 -7.89 -8.12
N LYS A 94 7.66 -8.98 -8.84
CA LYS A 94 8.75 -9.04 -9.83
C LYS A 94 8.56 -7.99 -10.93
N SER A 95 7.34 -7.79 -11.42
CA SER A 95 7.03 -6.76 -12.42
C SER A 95 7.31 -5.34 -11.89
N PHE A 96 6.87 -5.00 -10.67
CA PHE A 96 7.24 -3.72 -10.07
C PHE A 96 8.74 -3.56 -9.89
N TYR A 97 9.42 -4.64 -9.48
CA TYR A 97 10.87 -4.63 -9.33
C TYR A 97 11.58 -4.36 -10.67
N ALA A 98 11.11 -4.98 -11.76
CA ALA A 98 11.60 -4.74 -13.11
C ALA A 98 11.41 -3.26 -13.52
N SER A 99 10.27 -2.65 -13.18
CA SER A 99 10.02 -1.24 -13.46
C SER A 99 10.94 -0.27 -12.71
N LEU A 100 11.57 -0.71 -11.60
CA LEU A 100 12.51 0.12 -10.84
C LEU A 100 13.91 0.16 -11.48
N TYR A 101 14.37 -0.94 -12.06
CA TYR A 101 15.76 -1.07 -12.52
C TYR A 101 15.92 -1.37 -14.02
N GLY A 102 14.82 -1.53 -14.75
CA GLY A 102 14.80 -2.02 -16.14
C GLY A 102 15.06 -3.52 -16.24
N GLU A 103 14.62 -4.14 -17.34
CA GLU A 103 14.67 -5.61 -17.50
C GLU A 103 16.09 -6.18 -17.50
N GLU A 104 17.09 -5.44 -17.97
CA GLU A 104 18.47 -5.93 -18.06
C GLU A 104 19.12 -6.18 -16.70
N SER A 105 18.72 -5.40 -15.69
CA SER A 105 19.20 -5.51 -14.31
C SER A 105 18.62 -6.72 -13.55
N MET A 106 17.48 -7.25 -14.01
CA MET A 106 16.80 -8.38 -13.36
C MET A 106 17.61 -9.68 -13.44
N ARG A 107 18.48 -9.82 -14.45
CA ARG A 107 19.30 -11.03 -14.65
C ARG A 107 20.17 -11.33 -13.43
N LEU A 108 20.58 -10.32 -12.67
CA LEU A 108 21.37 -10.46 -11.44
C LEU A 108 20.57 -11.01 -10.24
N TYR A 109 19.24 -10.98 -10.30
CA TYR A 109 18.36 -11.41 -9.21
C TYR A 109 17.52 -12.66 -9.54
N ASP A 110 17.70 -13.23 -10.73
CA ASP A 110 16.86 -14.33 -11.21
C ASP A 110 16.92 -15.57 -10.31
N GLU A 111 18.07 -15.87 -9.69
CA GLU A 111 18.18 -16.99 -8.75
C GLU A 111 17.25 -16.85 -7.54
N ARG A 112 17.15 -15.65 -6.98
CA ARG A 112 16.29 -15.37 -5.82
C ARG A 112 14.81 -15.45 -6.20
N TRP A 113 14.43 -14.88 -7.34
CA TRP A 113 13.06 -14.97 -7.85
C TRP A 113 12.67 -16.42 -8.15
N ASN A 114 13.56 -17.19 -8.78
CA ASN A 114 13.37 -18.61 -9.05
C ASN A 114 13.23 -19.43 -7.77
N LEU A 115 14.02 -19.13 -6.73
CA LEU A 115 13.90 -19.78 -5.42
C LEU A 115 12.51 -19.53 -4.80
N TYR A 116 12.03 -18.29 -4.80
CA TYR A 116 10.69 -17.98 -4.30
C TYR A 116 9.61 -18.66 -5.15
N TYR A 117 9.75 -18.65 -6.47
CA TYR A 117 8.79 -19.30 -7.36
C TYR A 117 8.69 -20.81 -7.09
N LYS A 118 9.84 -21.50 -6.94
CA LYS A 118 9.90 -22.92 -6.57
C LYS A 118 9.21 -23.21 -5.23
N LYS A 119 9.38 -22.32 -4.25
CA LYS A 119 8.71 -22.38 -2.93
C LYS A 119 7.22 -22.04 -2.95
N GLY A 120 6.65 -21.69 -4.11
CA GLY A 120 5.24 -21.33 -4.23
C GLY A 120 4.94 -19.83 -4.07
N GLY A 121 5.97 -19.00 -3.88
CA GLY A 121 5.88 -17.55 -3.72
C GLY A 121 6.80 -17.04 -2.59
N LEU A 122 6.51 -15.84 -2.08
CA LEU A 122 7.24 -15.29 -0.93
C LEU A 122 6.74 -15.93 0.38
N PRO A 123 7.62 -16.44 1.25
CA PRO A 123 7.19 -16.96 2.55
C PRO A 123 6.45 -15.91 3.37
N GLN A 124 5.37 -16.30 4.07
CA GLN A 124 4.53 -15.35 4.82
C GLN A 124 5.33 -14.54 5.85
N ASP A 125 6.31 -15.16 6.51
CA ASP A 125 7.15 -14.46 7.50
C ASP A 125 8.06 -13.43 6.86
N THR A 126 8.55 -13.71 5.65
CA THR A 126 9.28 -12.73 4.84
C THR A 126 8.39 -11.54 4.49
N ILE A 127 7.12 -11.77 4.14
CA ILE A 127 6.15 -10.70 3.85
C ILE A 127 5.89 -9.86 5.09
N ARG A 128 5.62 -10.48 6.24
CA ARG A 128 5.44 -9.77 7.52
C ARG A 128 6.67 -8.94 7.87
N GLN A 129 7.86 -9.49 7.68
CA GLN A 129 9.12 -8.77 7.91
C GLN A 129 9.25 -7.55 6.98
N TYR A 130 8.89 -7.68 5.71
CA TYR A 130 8.92 -6.57 4.76
C TYR A 130 7.90 -5.49 5.09
N ILE A 131 6.67 -5.87 5.47
CA ILE A 131 5.65 -4.94 5.97
C ILE A 131 6.18 -4.16 7.17
N SER A 132 6.78 -4.84 8.16
CA SER A 132 7.37 -4.18 9.33
C SER A 132 8.50 -3.20 8.97
N LYS A 133 9.34 -3.54 8.00
CA LYS A 133 10.40 -2.66 7.50
C LYS A 133 9.85 -1.42 6.78
N ILE A 134 8.83 -1.59 5.95
CA ILE A 134 8.14 -0.49 5.27
C ILE A 134 7.54 0.45 6.32
N ASN A 135 6.75 -0.07 7.26
CA ASN A 135 6.12 0.73 8.30
C ASN A 135 7.14 1.44 9.20
N ARG A 136 8.28 0.80 9.51
CA ARG A 136 9.38 1.47 10.21
C ARG A 136 9.92 2.66 9.42
N ALA A 137 10.19 2.50 8.12
CA ALA A 137 10.66 3.62 7.30
C ALA A 137 9.62 4.74 7.21
N ILE A 138 8.33 4.42 7.06
CA ILE A 138 7.26 5.43 7.04
C ILE A 138 7.26 6.23 8.34
N ARG A 139 7.33 5.57 9.51
CA ARG A 139 7.42 6.22 10.83
C ARG A 139 8.62 7.13 11.01
N GLU A 140 9.73 6.82 10.35
CA GLU A 140 10.97 7.60 10.44
C GLU A 140 10.86 8.93 9.67
N TYR A 141 10.20 8.93 8.51
CA TYR A 141 10.18 10.10 7.63
C TYR A 141 8.88 10.90 7.68
N VAL A 142 7.75 10.31 8.07
CA VAL A 142 6.42 10.90 7.90
C VAL A 142 5.76 11.16 9.26
N SER A 143 5.40 12.42 9.54
CA SER A 143 4.73 12.80 10.79
C SER A 143 3.39 12.09 11.00
N ASP A 144 2.53 12.08 9.97
CA ASP A 144 1.21 11.43 10.02
C ASP A 144 1.28 9.97 9.50
N TYR A 145 2.32 9.24 9.91
CA TYR A 145 2.67 7.93 9.35
C TYR A 145 1.52 6.92 9.34
N GLU A 146 0.61 6.98 10.32
CA GLU A 146 -0.51 6.05 10.50
C GLU A 146 -1.44 5.99 9.28
N LEU A 147 -1.48 7.05 8.48
CA LEU A 147 -2.25 7.13 7.25
C LEU A 147 -1.61 6.34 6.10
N TYR A 148 -0.29 6.17 6.12
CA TYR A 148 0.48 5.61 5.01
C TYR A 148 0.96 4.19 5.26
N GLU A 149 0.94 3.74 6.52
CA GLU A 149 1.33 2.38 6.90
C GLU A 149 0.45 1.30 6.25
N ILE A 150 1.06 0.13 6.07
CA ILE A 150 0.36 -1.11 5.74
C ILE A 150 -0.22 -1.66 7.05
N ARG A 151 -1.56 -1.64 7.18
CA ARG A 151 -2.27 -2.07 8.38
C ARG A 151 -2.70 -3.52 8.27
N GLY A 152 -2.50 -4.28 9.35
CA GLY A 152 -3.05 -5.62 9.52
C GLY A 152 -4.40 -5.58 10.24
N VAL A 153 -5.40 -6.31 9.74
CA VAL A 153 -6.70 -6.50 10.40
C VAL A 153 -7.01 -7.99 10.47
N ARG A 154 -7.45 -8.47 11.65
CA ARG A 154 -7.98 -9.84 11.79
C ARG A 154 -9.41 -9.88 11.26
N GLN A 155 -9.67 -10.77 10.32
CA GLN A 155 -11.00 -10.97 9.75
C GLN A 155 -11.18 -12.45 9.39
N TYR A 156 -12.27 -13.06 9.87
CA TYR A 156 -12.62 -14.47 9.60
C TYR A 156 -11.46 -15.45 9.85
N GLY A 157 -10.74 -15.30 10.98
CA GLY A 157 -9.65 -16.19 11.37
C GLY A 157 -8.32 -15.98 10.60
N ALA A 158 -8.27 -15.04 9.65
CA ALA A 158 -7.05 -14.71 8.92
C ALA A 158 -6.64 -13.24 9.15
N THR A 159 -5.34 -12.95 9.04
CA THR A 159 -4.86 -11.57 9.00
C THR A 159 -4.84 -11.08 7.56
N ARG A 160 -5.47 -9.93 7.31
CA ARG A 160 -5.45 -9.23 6.03
C ARG A 160 -4.62 -7.95 6.15
N TYR A 161 -3.89 -7.60 5.10
CA TYR A 161 -3.05 -6.41 5.06
C TYR A 161 -3.45 -5.49 3.91
N GLY A 162 -3.38 -4.18 4.12
CA GLY A 162 -3.59 -3.19 3.07
C GLY A 162 -3.29 -1.78 3.54
N LEU A 163 -3.45 -0.80 2.66
CA LEU A 163 -3.15 0.60 2.96
C LEU A 163 -4.34 1.31 3.59
N LYS A 164 -4.07 2.21 4.55
CA LYS A 164 -5.09 3.11 5.10
C LYS A 164 -5.41 4.26 4.15
N VAL A 165 -4.39 4.89 3.56
CA VAL A 165 -4.49 6.03 2.63
C VAL A 165 -5.61 5.86 1.59
N ASP A 166 -6.40 6.90 1.35
CA ASP A 166 -7.49 6.87 0.37
C ASP A 166 -6.98 6.62 -1.05
N LYS A 167 -7.73 5.82 -1.83
CA LYS A 167 -7.33 5.46 -3.19
C LYS A 167 -7.18 6.68 -4.11
N THR A 168 -7.91 7.77 -3.85
CA THR A 168 -7.81 9.05 -4.58
C THR A 168 -6.54 9.84 -4.26
N ARG A 169 -5.79 9.43 -3.23
CA ARG A 169 -4.52 10.03 -2.80
C ARG A 169 -3.32 9.17 -3.16
N ILE A 170 -3.50 8.09 -3.92
CA ILE A 170 -2.43 7.23 -4.40
C ILE A 170 -2.17 7.56 -5.87
N GLU A 171 -0.92 7.90 -6.20
CA GLU A 171 -0.47 8.15 -7.56
C GLU A 171 0.66 7.17 -7.91
N MET A 172 0.52 6.44 -9.02
CA MET A 172 1.59 5.60 -9.58
C MET A 172 2.06 6.23 -10.88
N ILE A 173 3.30 6.72 -10.90
CA ILE A 173 3.92 7.55 -11.94
C ILE A 173 5.17 6.86 -12.49
#